data_AF-A0AAA9Z0Y7-F1
#
_entry.id   AF-A0AAA9Z0Y7-F1
#
_cell.length_a   1.000
_cell.length_b   1.000
_cell.length_c   1.000
_cell.angle_alpha   90.00
_cell.angle_beta   90.00
_cell.angle_gamma   90.00
#
_symmetry.space_group_name_H-M   'P 1'
#
loop_
_entity.id
_entity.type
_entity.pdbx_description
1 polymer ?
#
loop_
_entity_poly.entity_id
_entity_poly.type
_entity_poly.pdbx_seq_one_letter_code
_entity_poly.pdbx_strand_id
1 'polypeptide(L)'
;MPFHVDYTPHITGMVAYPSYVYDDSPVDERFQEIGLALWMSVLRTLVLLAIGATVVLAQRRLALPDPRSCANRVRHATYRDARGVAHSYFFSWEHNPTRNLEVDWLDARNICRRHCMDAVSMETPQENEFIKQRIARGNVRYIWTSGRKCNFAGCDRPDLQPPNENGWFWSGSGVKIGPTTQRNTGDWSYTGGYGQQQPDNREAAQGNDESCLSILNNFYNDGLKWHDVACHHLKPFVCEDSDELLNFVRSRNPGIRL
;
A
#
# COMPACT_ATOMS: atom_id res chain seq x y z
N MET A 1 -14.76 -41.03 64.29
CA MET A 1 -15.28 -41.95 65.34
C MET A 1 -16.74 -42.25 65.03
N PRO A 2 -17.21 -43.47 65.28
CA PRO A 2 -17.69 -44.37 64.22
C PRO A 2 -19.19 -44.65 64.33
N PHE A 3 -19.70 -45.42 63.35
CA PHE A 3 -20.51 -46.63 63.49
C PHE A 3 -21.71 -46.72 62.54
N HIS A 4 -21.59 -47.68 61.64
CA HIS A 4 -22.68 -48.45 61.05
C HIS A 4 -23.64 -48.99 62.09
N VAL A 5 -24.91 -49.10 61.72
CA VAL A 5 -25.72 -50.31 62.00
C VAL A 5 -26.64 -50.58 60.80
N ASP A 6 -26.46 -51.75 60.19
CA ASP A 6 -27.36 -52.40 59.25
C ASP A 6 -28.62 -52.93 59.94
N TYR A 7 -29.75 -53.00 59.24
CA TYR A 7 -30.78 -54.02 59.49
C TYR A 7 -31.53 -54.38 58.19
N THR A 8 -31.19 -55.55 57.65
CA THR A 8 -31.99 -56.39 56.75
C THR A 8 -33.27 -56.90 57.46
N PRO A 9 -34.37 -57.27 56.76
CA PRO A 9 -34.45 -58.65 56.23
C PRO A 9 -35.38 -58.91 55.01
N HIS A 10 -35.01 -59.97 54.26
CA HIS A 10 -35.86 -61.06 53.69
C HIS A 10 -37.01 -60.72 52.70
N ILE A 11 -37.34 -61.47 51.64
CA ILE A 11 -37.00 -62.84 51.17
C ILE A 11 -37.52 -63.04 49.72
N THR A 12 -36.86 -63.93 48.97
CA THR A 12 -37.29 -64.72 47.79
C THR A 12 -37.68 -64.07 46.46
N GLY A 13 -37.11 -64.64 45.38
CA GLY A 13 -37.72 -64.66 44.04
C GLY A 13 -36.70 -64.63 42.91
N MET A 14 -36.19 -65.79 42.50
CA MET A 14 -35.38 -65.93 41.27
C MET A 14 -36.25 -65.60 40.05
N VAL A 15 -35.81 -64.64 39.24
CA VAL A 15 -36.23 -64.47 37.84
C VAL A 15 -34.96 -64.31 37.00
N ALA A 16 -34.75 -65.25 36.08
CA ALA A 16 -33.64 -65.23 35.13
C ALA A 16 -33.86 -64.11 34.09
N TYR A 17 -32.83 -63.30 33.85
CA TYR A 17 -32.77 -62.35 32.74
C TYR A 17 -31.67 -62.77 31.75
N PRO A 18 -31.86 -62.55 30.43
CA PRO A 18 -30.99 -63.12 29.41
C PRO A 18 -29.64 -62.40 29.35
N SER A 19 -28.58 -63.17 29.14
CA SER A 19 -27.25 -62.69 28.76
C SER A 19 -27.30 -62.09 27.36
N TYR A 20 -27.07 -60.77 27.26
CA TYR A 20 -26.81 -60.10 25.98
C TYR A 20 -25.40 -60.45 25.51
N VAL A 21 -25.33 -61.13 24.37
CA VAL A 21 -24.11 -61.32 23.58
C VAL A 21 -23.78 -59.97 22.94
N TYR A 22 -22.57 -59.45 23.20
CA TYR A 22 -22.02 -58.33 22.43
C TYR A 22 -21.72 -58.82 21.01
N ASP A 23 -22.40 -58.22 20.03
CA ASP A 23 -22.14 -58.44 18.60
C ASP A 23 -21.02 -57.49 18.16
N ASP A 24 -19.79 -58.01 18.07
CA ASP A 24 -18.64 -57.35 17.45
C ASP A 24 -18.86 -57.28 15.93
N SER A 25 -19.57 -56.25 15.48
CA SER A 25 -19.73 -55.94 14.06
C SER A 25 -18.72 -54.85 13.63
N PRO A 26 -17.99 -55.02 12.51
CA PRO A 26 -16.93 -54.10 12.07
C PRO A 26 -17.54 -52.87 11.40
N VAL A 27 -17.96 -51.91 12.22
CA VAL A 27 -18.52 -50.62 11.78
C VAL A 27 -17.60 -49.46 12.17
N ASP A 28 -16.28 -49.60 12.03
CA ASP A 28 -15.34 -48.56 12.49
C ASP A 28 -14.35 -48.09 11.39
N GLU A 29 -13.73 -48.99 10.63
CA GLU A 29 -12.61 -48.59 9.75
C GLU A 29 -13.02 -47.72 8.54
N ARG A 30 -14.16 -48.02 7.89
CA ARG A 30 -14.61 -47.27 6.70
C ARG A 30 -15.16 -45.87 7.02
N PHE A 31 -15.72 -45.66 8.22
CA PHE A 31 -16.20 -44.35 8.65
C PHE A 31 -15.04 -43.43 9.06
N GLN A 32 -13.98 -43.99 9.66
CA GLN A 32 -12.74 -43.25 9.93
C GLN A 32 -12.02 -42.84 8.64
N GLU A 33 -11.88 -43.71 7.65
CA GLU A 33 -11.19 -43.38 6.39
C GLU A 33 -11.89 -42.27 5.60
N ILE A 34 -13.23 -42.31 5.49
CA ILE A 34 -13.99 -41.26 4.80
C ILE A 34 -13.89 -39.93 5.56
N GLY A 35 -13.96 -39.96 6.89
CA GLY A 35 -13.77 -38.79 7.74
C GLY A 35 -12.38 -38.16 7.59
N LEU A 36 -11.32 -38.97 7.60
CA LEU A 36 -9.93 -38.56 7.38
C LEU A 36 -9.72 -37.98 5.98
N ALA A 37 -10.28 -38.60 4.93
CA ALA A 37 -10.19 -38.09 3.57
C ALA A 37 -10.88 -36.73 3.39
N LEU A 38 -12.07 -36.57 3.98
CA LEU A 38 -12.79 -35.29 3.96
C LEU A 38 -12.02 -34.21 4.74
N TRP A 39 -11.49 -34.55 5.92
CA TRP A 39 -10.67 -33.67 6.73
C TRP A 39 -9.38 -33.24 6.01
N MET A 40 -8.67 -34.16 5.37
CA MET A 40 -7.49 -33.86 4.57
C MET A 40 -7.81 -32.95 3.38
N SER A 41 -8.96 -33.15 2.73
CA SER A 41 -9.40 -32.30 1.61
C SER A 41 -9.75 -30.87 2.05
N VAL A 42 -10.49 -30.74 3.16
CA VAL A 42 -10.82 -29.43 3.76
C VAL A 42 -9.55 -28.72 4.23
N LEU A 43 -8.65 -29.41 4.93
CA LEU A 43 -7.38 -28.84 5.39
C LEU A 43 -6.51 -28.39 4.21
N ARG A 44 -6.38 -29.19 3.15
CA ARG A 44 -5.66 -28.80 1.92
C ARG A 44 -6.26 -27.55 1.28
N THR A 45 -7.58 -27.48 1.22
CA THR A 45 -8.28 -26.32 0.63
C THR A 45 -8.04 -25.06 1.47
N LEU A 46 -8.16 -25.16 2.79
CA LEU A 46 -7.87 -24.05 3.70
C LEU A 46 -6.41 -23.60 3.64
N VAL A 47 -5.47 -24.54 3.55
CA VAL A 47 -4.04 -24.24 3.38
C VAL A 47 -3.79 -23.57 2.03
N LEU A 48 -4.38 -24.04 0.93
CA LEU A 48 -4.24 -23.43 -0.40
C LEU A 48 -4.84 -22.02 -0.44
N LEU A 49 -5.98 -21.80 0.22
CA LEU A 49 -6.59 -20.47 0.35
C LEU A 49 -5.72 -19.53 1.20
N ALA A 50 -5.16 -20.02 2.30
CA ALA A 50 -4.25 -19.24 3.15
C ALA A 50 -2.93 -18.91 2.41
N ILE A 51 -2.37 -19.86 1.66
CA ILE A 51 -1.19 -19.63 0.80
C ILE A 51 -1.54 -18.63 -0.32
N GLY A 52 -2.68 -18.79 -0.98
CA GLY A 52 -3.14 -17.85 -2.00
C GLY A 52 -3.30 -16.42 -1.46
N ALA A 53 -3.93 -16.27 -0.29
CA ALA A 53 -4.10 -14.97 0.37
C ALA A 53 -2.75 -14.35 0.78
N THR A 54 -1.82 -15.14 1.33
CA THR A 54 -0.49 -14.65 1.72
C THR A 54 0.37 -14.25 0.51
N VAL A 55 0.28 -14.98 -0.62
CA VAL A 55 0.94 -14.62 -1.88
C VAL A 55 0.38 -13.31 -2.44
N VAL A 56 -0.95 -13.14 -2.44
CA VAL A 56 -1.60 -11.90 -2.92
C VAL A 56 -1.24 -10.69 -2.06
N LEU A 57 -1.19 -10.85 -0.73
CA LEU A 57 -0.76 -9.78 0.18
C LEU A 57 0.74 -9.44 0.02
N ALA A 58 1.58 -10.41 -0.36
CA ALA A 58 3.00 -10.21 -0.64
C ALA A 58 3.30 -9.56 -2.02
N GLN A 59 2.28 -9.30 -2.85
CA GLN A 59 2.44 -8.88 -4.24
C GLN A 59 2.38 -7.37 -4.51
N ARG A 60 2.13 -6.51 -3.51
CA ARG A 60 2.18 -5.04 -3.70
C ARG A 60 3.61 -4.53 -3.76
N ARG A 61 4.31 -4.85 -4.85
CA ARG A 61 5.66 -4.36 -5.20
C ARG A 61 5.59 -3.27 -6.26
N LEU A 62 6.69 -2.54 -6.41
CA LEU A 62 6.84 -1.60 -7.51
C LEU A 62 6.83 -2.33 -8.86
N ALA A 63 6.00 -1.83 -9.79
CA ALA A 63 5.86 -2.38 -11.12
C ALA A 63 7.12 -2.11 -11.97
N LEU A 64 7.42 -3.06 -12.86
CA LEU A 64 8.37 -2.87 -13.95
C LEU A 64 7.70 -2.11 -15.10
N PRO A 65 8.47 -1.36 -15.91
CA PRO A 65 7.94 -0.67 -17.08
C PRO A 65 7.50 -1.67 -18.16
N ASP A 66 6.39 -1.38 -18.85
CA ASP A 66 5.94 -2.14 -20.01
C ASP A 66 6.39 -1.43 -21.30
N PRO A 67 7.25 -2.05 -22.14
CA PRO A 67 7.82 -1.38 -23.30
C PRO A 67 6.78 -0.77 -24.25
N ARG A 68 5.68 -1.48 -24.50
CA ARG A 68 4.60 -0.99 -25.39
C ARG A 68 3.91 0.22 -24.78
N SER A 69 3.61 0.17 -23.48
CA SER A 69 3.00 1.27 -22.73
C SER A 69 3.93 2.49 -22.64
N CYS A 70 5.25 2.30 -22.54
CA CYS A 70 6.24 3.37 -22.56
C CYS A 70 6.30 4.10 -23.91
N ALA A 71 6.31 3.34 -25.01
CA ALA A 71 6.37 3.88 -26.36
C ALA A 71 5.10 4.68 -26.73
N ASN A 72 3.95 4.27 -26.18
CA ASN A 72 2.64 4.89 -26.43
C ASN A 72 2.17 5.77 -25.25
N ARG A 73 3.05 6.14 -24.33
CA ARG A 73 2.66 6.91 -23.14
C ARG A 73 2.10 8.28 -23.52
N VAL A 74 1.07 8.70 -22.81
CA VAL A 74 0.44 10.00 -22.98
C VAL A 74 1.29 11.06 -22.27
N ARG A 75 1.52 12.19 -22.96
CA ARG A 75 2.28 13.34 -22.44
C ARG A 75 1.42 14.58 -22.61
N HIS A 76 0.91 15.14 -21.52
CA HIS A 76 0.07 16.34 -21.55
C HIS A 76 0.90 17.62 -21.54
N ALA A 77 2.08 17.59 -20.92
CA ALA A 77 2.98 18.72 -20.85
C ALA A 77 4.44 18.27 -20.86
N THR A 78 5.32 19.21 -21.16
CA THR A 78 6.76 19.08 -21.00
C THR A 78 7.25 20.30 -20.23
N TYR A 79 8.10 20.08 -19.24
CA TYR A 79 8.76 21.15 -18.50
C TYR A 79 10.27 20.94 -18.61
N ARG A 80 11.01 22.03 -18.80
CA ARG A 80 12.47 22.04 -18.88
C ARG A 80 13.00 22.72 -17.63
N ASP A 81 13.81 22.01 -16.87
CA ASP A 81 14.41 22.54 -15.65
C ASP A 81 15.57 23.51 -15.95
N ALA A 82 16.13 24.11 -14.89
CA ALA A 82 17.26 25.04 -15.01
C ALA A 82 18.56 24.38 -15.50
N ARG A 83 18.67 23.04 -15.42
CA ARG A 83 19.80 22.26 -15.96
C ARG A 83 19.64 22.02 -17.47
N GLY A 84 18.50 22.39 -18.04
CA GLY A 84 18.16 22.15 -19.44
C GLY A 84 17.62 20.76 -19.71
N VAL A 85 17.34 19.95 -18.68
CA VAL A 85 16.72 18.63 -18.82
C VAL A 85 15.21 18.81 -18.95
N ALA A 86 14.60 18.11 -19.90
CA ALA A 86 13.17 18.22 -20.15
C ALA A 86 12.47 16.89 -19.84
N HIS A 87 11.51 16.93 -18.93
CA HIS A 87 10.66 15.80 -18.59
C HIS A 87 9.25 16.02 -19.13
N SER A 88 8.59 14.93 -19.50
CA SER A 88 7.17 14.95 -19.85
C SER A 88 6.31 14.59 -18.64
N TYR A 89 5.11 15.16 -18.58
CA TYR A 89 4.19 14.99 -17.47
C TYR A 89 2.84 14.49 -17.96
N PHE A 90 2.23 13.63 -17.16
CA PHE A 90 0.89 13.12 -17.33
C PHE A 90 0.06 13.48 -16.09
N PHE A 91 -1.13 13.99 -16.33
CA PHE A 91 -2.07 14.43 -15.28
C PHE A 91 -3.30 13.54 -15.36
N SER A 92 -3.56 12.73 -14.32
CA SER A 92 -4.61 11.70 -14.40
C SER A 92 -6.00 12.27 -14.70
N TRP A 93 -6.29 13.48 -14.24
CA TRP A 93 -7.56 14.18 -14.47
C TRP A 93 -7.73 14.76 -15.89
N GLU A 94 -6.63 14.93 -16.65
CA GLU A 94 -6.69 15.46 -18.03
C GLU A 94 -6.87 14.35 -19.08
N HIS A 95 -6.67 13.08 -18.70
CA HIS A 95 -6.82 11.95 -19.60
C HIS A 95 -8.15 11.23 -19.38
N ASN A 96 -8.99 11.14 -20.42
CA ASN A 96 -10.35 10.60 -20.33
C ASN A 96 -10.46 9.26 -19.56
N PRO A 97 -9.67 8.21 -19.87
CA PRO A 97 -9.70 6.94 -19.14
C PRO A 97 -9.41 7.03 -17.63
N THR A 98 -8.62 8.01 -17.19
CA THR A 98 -8.20 8.15 -15.78
C THR A 98 -8.81 9.37 -15.09
N ARG A 99 -9.73 10.09 -15.75
CA ARG A 99 -10.22 11.39 -15.29
C ARG A 99 -10.80 11.37 -13.88
N ASN A 100 -11.47 10.27 -13.53
CA ASN A 100 -12.10 10.04 -12.24
C ASN A 100 -11.38 8.94 -11.43
N LEU A 101 -10.18 8.52 -11.87
CA LEU A 101 -9.42 7.47 -11.21
C LEU A 101 -8.70 8.06 -10.00
N GLU A 102 -9.07 7.58 -8.82
CA GLU A 102 -8.36 7.81 -7.57
C GLU A 102 -7.82 6.49 -7.05
N VAL A 103 -6.54 6.48 -6.68
CA VAL A 103 -5.82 5.28 -6.25
C VAL A 103 -4.95 5.59 -5.04
N ASP A 104 -4.53 4.55 -4.33
CA ASP A 104 -3.53 4.70 -3.26
C ASP A 104 -2.16 5.08 -3.82
N TRP A 105 -1.24 5.44 -2.92
CA TRP A 105 0.06 5.96 -3.32
C TRP A 105 0.90 4.96 -4.13
N LEU A 106 0.85 3.67 -3.79
CA LEU A 106 1.65 2.66 -4.50
C LEU A 106 1.05 2.39 -5.89
N ASP A 107 -0.26 2.31 -5.99
CA ASP A 107 -0.94 2.11 -7.26
C ASP A 107 -0.76 3.31 -8.19
N ALA A 108 -0.77 4.55 -7.67
CA ALA A 108 -0.40 5.75 -8.42
C ALA A 108 0.99 5.62 -9.07
N ARG A 109 2.00 5.25 -8.26
CA ARG A 109 3.35 5.00 -8.76
C ARG A 109 3.39 3.88 -9.79
N ASN A 110 2.74 2.75 -9.51
CA ASN A 110 2.75 1.60 -10.40
C ASN A 110 2.11 1.90 -11.77
N ILE A 111 1.05 2.70 -11.80
CA ILE A 111 0.47 3.17 -13.06
C ILE A 111 1.53 3.96 -13.83
N CYS A 112 2.16 4.97 -13.23
CA CYS A 112 3.21 5.75 -13.88
C CYS A 112 4.38 4.87 -14.37
N ARG A 113 4.86 3.96 -13.52
CA ARG A 113 6.02 3.08 -13.79
C ARG A 113 5.84 2.20 -15.00
N ARG A 114 4.64 1.65 -15.22
CA ARG A 114 4.35 0.88 -16.44
C ARG A 114 4.52 1.68 -17.72
N HIS A 115 4.42 3.01 -17.66
CA HIS A 115 4.58 3.93 -18.78
C HIS A 115 5.97 4.57 -18.87
N CYS A 116 7.00 4.03 -18.18
CA CYS A 116 8.35 4.64 -18.10
C CYS A 116 8.34 6.05 -17.51
N MET A 117 7.35 6.33 -16.67
CA MET A 117 7.25 7.50 -15.83
C MET A 117 7.36 7.04 -14.37
N ASP A 118 7.42 7.92 -13.41
CA ASP A 118 7.08 7.61 -12.02
C ASP A 118 6.14 8.69 -11.50
N ALA A 119 5.63 8.57 -10.27
CA ALA A 119 4.92 9.70 -9.67
C ALA A 119 5.84 10.94 -9.64
N VAL A 120 5.26 12.12 -9.78
CA VAL A 120 6.01 13.37 -9.93
C VAL A 120 6.91 13.65 -8.73
N SER A 121 8.12 14.12 -9.01
CA SER A 121 9.07 14.66 -8.04
C SER A 121 9.10 16.18 -8.17
N MET A 122 9.31 16.91 -7.08
CA MET A 122 9.39 18.39 -7.13
C MET A 122 10.74 18.81 -6.61
N GLU A 123 11.74 18.75 -7.49
CA GLU A 123 13.14 18.98 -7.13
C GLU A 123 13.46 20.48 -7.06
N THR A 124 12.66 21.30 -7.75
CA THR A 124 12.88 22.75 -7.83
C THR A 124 11.60 23.53 -7.47
N PRO A 125 11.73 24.76 -6.95
CA PRO A 125 10.59 25.63 -6.70
C PRO A 125 9.76 25.90 -7.96
N GLN A 126 10.41 26.03 -9.11
CA GLN A 126 9.73 26.32 -10.39
C GLN A 126 8.91 25.13 -10.88
N GLU A 127 9.42 23.90 -10.70
CA GLU A 127 8.66 22.68 -10.97
C GLU A 127 7.46 22.53 -10.02
N ASN A 128 7.65 22.78 -8.73
CA ASN A 128 6.55 22.79 -7.75
C ASN A 128 5.43 23.76 -8.19
N GLU A 129 5.78 24.99 -8.60
CA GLU A 129 4.80 25.96 -9.07
C GLU A 129 4.16 25.56 -10.41
N PHE A 130 4.91 24.94 -11.32
CA PHE A 130 4.34 24.38 -12.56
C PHE A 130 3.24 23.35 -12.26
N ILE A 131 3.49 22.42 -11.34
CA ILE A 131 2.50 21.42 -10.91
C ILE A 131 1.32 22.07 -10.21
N LYS A 132 1.56 22.99 -9.26
CA LYS A 132 0.48 23.71 -8.55
C LYS A 132 -0.41 24.52 -9.48
N GLN A 133 0.15 25.17 -10.50
CA GLN A 133 -0.63 25.88 -11.51
C GLN A 133 -1.53 24.93 -12.31
N ARG A 134 -1.06 23.72 -12.63
CA ARG A 134 -1.87 22.69 -13.30
C ARG A 134 -3.01 22.20 -12.41
N ILE A 135 -2.75 21.94 -11.13
CA ILE A 135 -3.76 21.57 -10.13
C ILE A 135 -4.84 22.66 -10.00
N ALA A 136 -4.41 23.92 -9.85
CA ALA A 136 -5.32 25.06 -9.70
C ALA A 136 -6.23 25.24 -10.93
N ARG A 137 -5.65 25.20 -12.14
CA ARG A 137 -6.41 25.30 -13.41
C ARG A 137 -7.41 24.15 -13.59
N GLY A 138 -7.03 22.96 -13.17
CA GLY A 138 -7.90 21.77 -13.21
C GLY A 138 -8.94 21.73 -12.09
N ASN A 139 -8.91 22.68 -11.14
CA ASN A 139 -9.70 22.64 -9.90
C ASN A 139 -9.61 21.28 -9.18
N VAL A 140 -8.40 20.71 -9.14
CA VAL A 140 -8.16 19.39 -8.53
C VAL A 140 -7.93 19.57 -7.05
N ARG A 141 -8.66 18.82 -6.21
CA ARG A 141 -8.68 19.02 -4.76
C ARG A 141 -7.39 18.59 -4.06
N TYR A 142 -6.73 17.56 -4.58
CA TYR A 142 -5.48 17.03 -4.06
C TYR A 142 -4.87 16.08 -5.08
N ILE A 143 -3.56 15.84 -5.03
CA ILE A 143 -2.89 14.84 -5.87
C ILE A 143 -1.86 14.04 -5.07
N TRP A 144 -1.59 12.81 -5.50
CA TRP A 144 -0.39 12.09 -5.10
C TRP A 144 0.85 12.60 -5.84
N THR A 145 1.95 12.70 -5.09
CA THR A 145 3.32 12.91 -5.58
C THR A 145 4.15 11.66 -5.29
N SER A 146 5.43 11.63 -5.68
CA SER A 146 6.35 10.55 -5.29
C SER A 146 6.96 10.70 -3.90
N GLY A 147 6.63 11.74 -3.14
CA GLY A 147 7.28 11.99 -1.85
C GLY A 147 6.96 10.89 -0.84
N ARG A 148 8.00 10.39 -0.17
CA ARG A 148 7.95 9.25 0.75
C ARG A 148 8.84 9.50 1.96
N LYS A 149 8.36 9.16 3.14
CA LYS A 149 9.14 9.10 4.38
C LYS A 149 9.95 7.79 4.44
N CYS A 150 11.24 7.87 4.77
CA CYS A 150 12.09 6.69 4.95
C CYS A 150 11.83 6.08 6.34
N ASN A 151 10.76 5.28 6.47
CA ASN A 151 10.32 4.63 7.71
C ASN A 151 10.30 3.09 7.59
N PHE A 152 11.12 2.53 6.71
CA PHE A 152 11.20 1.10 6.41
C PHE A 152 12.62 0.57 6.58
N ALA A 153 12.79 -0.75 6.54
CA ALA A 153 14.09 -1.39 6.72
C ALA A 153 15.15 -0.82 5.77
N GLY A 154 16.31 -0.45 6.32
CA GLY A 154 17.39 0.22 5.57
C GLY A 154 17.42 1.75 5.71
N CYS A 155 16.45 2.34 6.39
CA CYS A 155 16.41 3.79 6.67
C CYS A 155 17.10 4.20 7.99
N ASP A 156 17.78 3.29 8.68
CA ASP A 156 18.43 3.53 9.99
C ASP A 156 19.71 4.38 9.92
N ARG A 157 19.98 5.00 8.76
CA ARG A 157 21.13 5.87 8.56
C ARG A 157 21.01 7.14 9.41
N PRO A 158 22.09 7.60 10.08
CA PRO A 158 22.06 8.79 10.93
C PRO A 158 21.55 10.06 10.24
N ASP A 159 21.84 10.23 8.95
CA ASP A 159 21.45 11.43 8.20
C ASP A 159 19.95 11.47 7.85
N LEU A 160 19.20 10.38 8.07
CA LEU A 160 17.77 10.28 7.85
C LEU A 160 16.96 10.43 9.16
N GLN A 161 17.63 10.62 10.29
CA GLN A 161 17.01 10.66 11.62
C GLN A 161 16.85 12.09 12.14
N PRO A 162 15.73 12.44 12.80
CA PRO A 162 14.52 11.62 12.91
C PRO A 162 13.77 11.54 11.55
N PRO A 163 13.06 10.43 11.24
CA PRO A 163 12.49 10.22 9.91
C PRO A 163 11.47 11.29 9.52
N ASN A 164 10.73 11.84 10.49
CA ASN A 164 9.75 12.89 10.23
C ASN A 164 10.36 14.23 9.82
N GLU A 165 11.65 14.45 10.12
CA GLU A 165 12.37 15.67 9.77
C GLU A 165 13.32 15.48 8.60
N ASN A 166 14.17 14.46 8.65
CA ASN A 166 15.28 14.26 7.72
C ASN A 166 15.09 13.09 6.75
N GLY A 167 14.02 12.32 6.93
CA GLY A 167 13.78 11.07 6.21
C GLY A 167 12.97 11.19 4.93
N TRP A 168 12.59 12.39 4.49
CA TRP A 168 11.76 12.58 3.30
C TRP A 168 12.59 12.59 2.02
N PHE A 169 12.06 11.94 0.96
CA PHE A 169 12.68 11.91 -0.36
C PHE A 169 11.63 11.74 -1.47
N TRP A 170 11.98 12.17 -2.68
CA TRP A 170 11.22 11.90 -3.89
C TRP A 170 11.52 10.49 -4.37
N SER A 171 10.59 9.56 -4.17
CA SER A 171 10.84 8.16 -4.54
C SER A 171 10.84 7.90 -6.05
N GLY A 172 10.38 8.86 -6.86
CA GLY A 172 10.42 8.81 -8.33
C GLY A 172 11.79 9.12 -8.92
N SER A 173 12.54 10.05 -8.31
CA SER A 173 13.90 10.44 -8.74
C SER A 173 15.01 9.98 -7.79
N GLY A 174 14.69 9.59 -6.56
CA GLY A 174 15.63 9.24 -5.50
C GLY A 174 16.23 10.43 -4.75
N VAL A 175 15.84 11.66 -5.10
CA VAL A 175 16.38 12.88 -4.50
C VAL A 175 15.84 13.11 -3.09
N LYS A 176 16.72 13.39 -2.14
CA LYS A 176 16.37 13.72 -0.75
C LYS A 176 15.65 15.07 -0.69
N ILE A 177 14.58 15.15 0.10
CA ILE A 177 13.89 16.41 0.43
C ILE A 177 14.62 17.02 1.64
N GLY A 178 14.80 18.35 1.63
CA GLY A 178 15.43 19.07 2.73
C GLY A 178 14.71 18.86 4.07
N PRO A 179 15.38 19.13 5.21
CA PRO A 179 14.77 18.96 6.53
C PRO A 179 13.44 19.71 6.63
N THR A 180 12.41 19.07 7.18
CA THR A 180 11.05 19.67 7.23
C THR A 180 10.95 20.90 8.16
N THR A 181 11.95 21.06 9.03
CA THR A 181 12.17 22.25 9.86
C THR A 181 12.72 23.44 9.07
N GLN A 182 13.34 23.21 7.90
CA GLN A 182 13.88 24.24 7.00
C GLN A 182 12.88 24.61 5.90
N ARG A 183 11.99 25.55 6.24
CA ARG A 183 10.82 25.92 5.42
C ARG A 183 11.14 26.61 4.10
N ASN A 184 12.37 27.06 3.89
CA ASN A 184 12.84 27.63 2.63
C ASN A 184 13.29 26.58 1.60
N THR A 185 13.31 25.29 1.97
CA THR A 185 13.76 24.19 1.10
C THR A 185 12.62 23.28 0.60
N GLY A 186 11.37 23.59 0.95
CA GLY A 186 10.18 22.85 0.52
C GLY A 186 8.90 23.67 0.67
N ASP A 187 7.76 23.10 0.26
CA ASP A 187 6.46 23.79 0.26
C ASP A 187 5.44 23.15 1.22
N TRP A 188 5.95 22.59 2.32
CA TRP A 188 5.16 22.07 3.43
C TRP A 188 4.18 23.13 3.96
N SER A 189 2.98 22.71 4.33
CA SER A 189 2.00 23.61 4.94
C SER A 189 2.37 23.98 6.38
N TYR A 190 2.07 25.23 6.77
CA TYR A 190 2.22 25.71 8.14
C TYR A 190 1.04 25.33 9.05
N THR A 191 0.04 24.67 8.49
CA THR A 191 -1.17 24.22 9.18
C THR A 191 -1.63 22.88 8.60
N GLY A 192 -2.71 22.32 9.14
CA GLY A 192 -3.24 21.01 8.77
C GLY A 192 -4.56 20.74 9.47
N GLY A 193 -4.95 19.48 9.56
CA GLY A 193 -6.25 19.09 10.12
C GLY A 193 -6.48 19.52 11.57
N TYR A 194 -5.41 19.72 12.34
CA TYR A 194 -5.44 20.23 13.73
C TYR A 194 -4.81 21.61 13.89
N GLY A 195 -4.64 22.37 12.80
CA GLY A 195 -3.92 23.64 12.86
C GLY A 195 -2.41 23.49 13.04
N GLN A 196 -1.86 22.29 12.85
CA GLN A 196 -0.45 21.96 13.09
C GLN A 196 0.36 22.00 11.79
N GLN A 197 1.61 22.44 11.90
CA GLN A 197 2.53 22.46 10.77
C GLN A 197 2.82 21.05 10.25
N GLN A 198 2.92 20.91 8.93
CA GLN A 198 3.21 19.64 8.28
C GLN A 198 4.74 19.42 8.16
N PRO A 199 5.22 18.17 8.20
CA PRO A 199 4.43 16.96 8.42
C PRO A 199 4.06 16.74 9.89
N ASP A 200 2.79 16.48 10.18
CA ASP A 200 2.27 16.36 11.55
C ASP A 200 2.03 14.93 12.03
N ASN A 201 2.07 13.95 11.11
CA ASN A 201 1.80 12.53 11.37
C ASN A 201 0.55 12.29 12.23
N ARG A 202 -0.49 13.07 11.96
CA ARG A 202 -1.75 13.13 12.69
C ARG A 202 -2.44 11.77 12.82
N GLU A 203 -2.39 10.93 11.80
CA GLU A 203 -3.04 9.62 11.82
C GLU A 203 -2.30 8.56 12.65
N ALA A 204 -1.11 8.86 13.21
CA ALA A 204 -0.33 7.91 14.00
C ALA A 204 -1.10 7.37 15.22
N ALA A 205 -1.93 8.20 15.85
CA ALA A 205 -2.79 7.79 16.96
C ALA A 205 -3.83 6.74 16.57
N GLN A 206 -4.13 6.60 15.28
CA GLN A 206 -5.06 5.61 14.72
C GLN A 206 -4.31 4.38 14.17
N GLY A 207 -2.99 4.30 14.35
CA GLY A 207 -2.15 3.22 13.86
C GLY A 207 -1.66 3.38 12.42
N ASN A 208 -1.89 4.54 11.79
CA ASN A 208 -1.43 4.83 10.43
C ASN A 208 -0.29 5.84 10.45
N ASP A 209 0.82 5.51 9.79
CA ASP A 209 1.89 6.49 9.59
C ASP A 209 1.62 7.31 8.31
N GLU A 210 1.57 8.63 8.44
CA GLU A 210 1.46 9.57 7.33
C GLU A 210 2.83 9.69 6.65
N SER A 211 3.03 8.76 5.75
CA SER A 211 4.33 8.38 5.24
C SER A 211 4.51 8.71 3.76
N CYS A 212 3.48 9.31 3.15
CA CYS A 212 3.42 9.69 1.75
C CYS A 212 3.08 11.19 1.62
N LEU A 213 3.64 11.85 0.60
CA LEU A 213 3.47 13.28 0.40
C LEU A 213 2.39 13.55 -0.65
N SER A 214 1.42 14.40 -0.30
CA SER A 214 0.39 14.90 -1.20
C SER A 214 0.46 16.42 -1.32
N ILE A 215 0.06 16.95 -2.48
CA ILE A 215 -0.30 18.38 -2.56
C ILE A 215 -1.80 18.48 -2.34
N LEU A 216 -2.22 19.25 -1.36
CA LEU A 216 -3.62 19.56 -1.11
C LEU A 216 -3.92 20.96 -1.63
N ASN A 217 -5.03 21.11 -2.35
CA ASN A 217 -5.45 22.39 -2.92
C ASN A 217 -6.40 23.09 -1.95
N ASN A 218 -5.82 23.93 -1.09
CA ASN A 218 -6.52 24.76 -0.10
C ASN A 218 -7.49 23.96 0.80
N PHE A 219 -7.17 22.70 1.06
CA PHE A 219 -8.05 21.78 1.79
C PHE A 219 -8.22 22.22 3.25
N TYR A 220 -7.18 22.81 3.85
CA TYR A 220 -7.20 23.33 5.22
C TYR A 220 -7.13 24.87 5.26
N ASN A 221 -7.56 25.53 4.18
CA ASN A 221 -7.51 27.00 4.03
C ASN A 221 -6.07 27.57 4.13
N ASP A 222 -5.12 26.87 3.53
CA ASP A 222 -3.68 27.10 3.60
C ASP A 222 -3.00 27.21 2.23
N GLY A 223 -3.82 27.28 1.17
CA GLY A 223 -3.39 27.31 -0.21
C GLY A 223 -2.98 25.94 -0.75
N LEU A 224 -2.28 25.93 -1.89
CA LEU A 224 -1.71 24.72 -2.48
C LEU A 224 -0.39 24.40 -1.78
N LYS A 225 -0.40 23.39 -0.91
CA LYS A 225 0.75 23.05 -0.04
C LYS A 225 0.98 21.55 0.07
N TRP A 226 2.19 21.18 0.49
CA TRP A 226 2.55 19.79 0.78
C TRP A 226 2.05 19.38 2.16
N HIS A 227 1.49 18.17 2.22
CA HIS A 227 1.04 17.50 3.43
C HIS A 227 1.57 16.07 3.43
N ASP A 228 1.93 15.57 4.61
CA ASP A 228 2.00 14.13 4.81
C ASP A 228 0.59 13.58 4.93
N VAL A 229 0.38 12.41 4.34
CA VAL A 229 -0.90 11.74 4.28
C VAL A 229 -0.64 10.24 4.38
N ALA A 230 -1.54 9.51 5.05
CA ALA A 230 -1.47 8.06 5.07
C ALA A 230 -1.57 7.49 3.65
N CYS A 231 -0.66 6.59 3.30
CA CYS A 231 -0.46 6.16 1.91
C CYS A 231 -1.65 5.41 1.28
N HIS A 232 -2.61 4.96 2.09
CA HIS A 232 -3.80 4.23 1.64
C HIS A 232 -4.93 5.13 1.12
N HIS A 233 -4.86 6.45 1.36
CA HIS A 233 -5.87 7.38 0.85
C HIS A 233 -5.90 7.39 -0.68
N LEU A 234 -7.09 7.53 -1.25
CA LEU A 234 -7.25 7.54 -2.70
C LEU A 234 -7.17 8.96 -3.23
N LYS A 235 -6.35 9.18 -4.25
CA LYS A 235 -6.19 10.48 -4.91
C LYS A 235 -5.92 10.32 -6.41
N PRO A 236 -6.23 11.34 -7.24
CA PRO A 236 -5.62 11.44 -8.56
C PRO A 236 -4.11 11.66 -8.40
N PHE A 237 -3.37 11.49 -9.49
CA PHE A 237 -1.91 11.46 -9.46
C PHE A 237 -1.32 12.16 -10.68
N VAL A 238 -0.07 12.56 -10.54
CA VAL A 238 0.74 13.10 -11.63
C VAL A 238 1.91 12.17 -11.87
N CYS A 239 2.14 11.83 -13.13
CA CYS A 239 3.35 11.12 -13.55
C CYS A 239 4.34 12.07 -14.21
N GLU A 240 5.61 11.74 -14.08
CA GLU A 240 6.76 12.43 -14.68
C GLU A 240 7.68 11.39 -15.35
N ASP A 241 8.23 11.69 -16.53
CA ASP A 241 9.21 10.83 -17.21
C ASP A 241 10.35 10.41 -16.26
N SER A 242 10.62 9.10 -16.20
CA SER A 242 11.74 8.57 -15.41
C SER A 242 12.86 8.12 -16.33
N ASP A 243 14.00 8.85 -16.29
CA ASP A 243 15.17 8.51 -17.10
C ASP A 243 15.68 7.10 -16.82
N GLU A 244 15.61 6.65 -15.56
CA GLU A 244 15.97 5.28 -15.17
C GLU A 244 15.11 4.24 -15.92
N LEU A 245 13.78 4.43 -15.92
CA LEU A 245 12.86 3.47 -16.53
C LEU A 245 12.89 3.53 -18.06
N LEU A 246 13.03 4.73 -18.63
CA LEU A 246 13.24 4.93 -20.06
C LEU A 246 14.52 4.22 -20.53
N ASN A 247 15.63 4.39 -19.79
CA ASN A 247 16.90 3.74 -20.11
C ASN A 247 16.84 2.23 -19.88
N PHE A 248 16.13 1.77 -18.84
CA PHE A 248 15.88 0.35 -18.58
C PHE A 248 15.18 -0.33 -19.76
N VAL A 249 14.14 0.30 -20.32
CA VAL A 249 13.41 -0.24 -21.47
C VAL A 249 14.24 -0.14 -22.74
N ARG A 250 14.92 0.99 -22.99
CA ARG A 250 15.76 1.19 -24.18
C ARG A 250 16.88 0.16 -24.27
N SER A 251 17.53 -0.18 -23.15
CA SER A 251 18.64 -1.15 -23.14
C SER A 251 18.20 -2.61 -23.38
N ARG A 252 16.93 -2.93 -23.14
CA ARG A 252 16.37 -4.29 -23.28
C ARG A 252 15.51 -4.50 -24.53
N ASN A 253 15.19 -3.43 -25.25
CA ASN A 253 14.31 -3.48 -26.43
C ASN A 253 14.94 -2.70 -27.60
N PRO A 254 15.93 -3.27 -28.30
CA PRO A 254 16.57 -2.61 -29.44
C PRO A 254 15.55 -2.17 -30.49
N GLY A 255 15.68 -0.93 -30.98
CA GLY A 255 14.78 -0.36 -31.99
C GLY A 255 13.47 0.23 -31.45
N ILE A 256 13.22 0.17 -30.14
CA ILE A 256 12.05 0.84 -29.54
C ILE A 256 12.16 2.36 -29.65
N ARG A 257 11.05 3.02 -29.95
CA ARG A 257 10.94 4.49 -29.98
C ARG A 257 10.18 4.94 -28.72
N LEU A 258 10.82 5.75 -27.89
CA LEU A 258 10.30 6.29 -26.63
C LEU A 258 10.12 7.80 -26.72
#